data_AF-A0A7S3CT53-F1
#
_entry.id   AF-A0A7S3CT53-F1
#
_cell.length_a   1.000
_cell.length_b   1.000
_cell.length_c   1.000
_cell.angle_alpha   90.00
_cell.angle_beta   90.00
_cell.angle_gamma   90.00
#
_symmetry.space_group_name_H-M   'P 1'
#
loop_
_entity.id
_entity.type
_entity.pdbx_description
1 polymer ?
#
loop_
_entity_poly.entity_id
_entity_poly.type
_entity_poly.pdbx_seq_one_letter_code
_entity_poly.pdbx_strand_id
1 'polypeptide(L)'
;MGFDSWFFARLEYEDKNTRVHDQSMNFLWRPFSEHFGKEKQIFTSTMRDHYCWIGGFTYDERFDNDDPMVDDKTSDVDNADQKMGQFFQYVSDMEQDYRGNHMLIPFGCDFTFANARLNFEQMDLIIKYINKHNDQNVTLLYSTPQEYIDALHSQNITWPTKYDDMFPYGDNPYDYWSGYYSSRMLAKQQVRDGQAQLHTTNQIYSMVALNQSSSDEDIQAVLAKKDELMDIMGVYQHHDAISGTAKQQVADNYVYHLAKAIEDNFHIYADYLLSEMQRVTGLSSSGLQTAIMPPSPKQPDSTARAVDSLIQQ
;
A
#
# COMPACT_ATOMS: atom_id res chain seq x y z
N MET A 1 -16.06 2.38 -2.57
CA MET A 1 -14.90 3.29 -2.51
C MET A 1 -15.10 4.53 -3.37
N GLY A 2 -15.74 4.44 -4.54
CA GLY A 2 -16.06 5.63 -5.35
C GLY A 2 -14.84 6.25 -6.02
N PHE A 3 -13.84 5.42 -6.34
CA PHE A 3 -12.62 5.87 -7.03
C PHE A 3 -12.81 5.83 -8.54
N ASP A 4 -12.30 6.87 -9.21
CA ASP A 4 -12.30 6.97 -10.66
C ASP A 4 -11.02 6.40 -11.29
N SER A 5 -9.91 6.42 -10.54
CA SER A 5 -8.58 6.05 -11.02
C SER A 5 -7.74 5.27 -10.01
N TRP A 6 -6.83 4.44 -10.52
CA TRP A 6 -5.83 3.70 -9.77
C TRP A 6 -4.44 3.84 -10.41
N PHE A 7 -3.42 4.08 -9.60
CA PHE A 7 -2.04 4.27 -10.05
C PHE A 7 -1.12 3.29 -9.36
N PHE A 8 -0.20 2.65 -10.09
CA PHE A 8 0.80 1.77 -9.50
C PHE A 8 2.06 1.63 -10.36
N ALA A 9 3.18 1.20 -9.77
CA ALA A 9 4.47 1.11 -10.45
C ALA A 9 4.91 -0.32 -10.80
N ARG A 10 4.55 -1.30 -9.96
CA ARG A 10 5.02 -2.69 -10.06
C ARG A 10 4.12 -3.49 -11.01
N LEU A 11 4.57 -3.66 -12.24
CA LEU A 11 3.96 -4.48 -13.28
C LEU A 11 5.02 -5.43 -13.85
N GLU A 12 4.64 -6.65 -14.22
CA GLU A 12 5.55 -7.64 -14.81
C GLU A 12 6.30 -7.06 -16.04
N TYR A 13 7.58 -7.40 -16.18
CA TYR A 13 8.48 -6.73 -17.11
C TYR A 13 8.09 -6.90 -18.59
N GLU A 14 7.60 -8.06 -19.01
CA GLU A 14 7.12 -8.28 -20.38
C GLU A 14 5.79 -7.56 -20.67
N ASP A 15 4.84 -7.57 -19.73
CA ASP A 15 3.58 -6.81 -19.83
C ASP A 15 3.91 -5.31 -19.93
N LYS A 16 4.84 -4.82 -19.10
CA LYS A 16 5.28 -3.42 -19.14
C LYS A 16 5.93 -3.05 -20.48
N ASN A 17 6.84 -3.88 -21.00
CA ASN A 17 7.48 -3.67 -22.30
C ASN A 17 6.45 -3.65 -23.44
N THR A 18 5.48 -4.57 -23.40
CA THR A 18 4.38 -4.63 -24.37
C THR A 18 3.53 -3.37 -24.30
N ARG A 19 3.22 -2.89 -23.10
CA ARG A 19 2.39 -1.69 -22.90
C ARG A 19 3.07 -0.41 -23.34
N VAL A 20 4.37 -0.30 -23.12
CA VAL A 20 5.18 0.79 -23.66
C VAL A 20 5.07 0.80 -25.19
N HIS A 21 5.28 -0.35 -25.83
CA HIS A 21 5.17 -0.47 -27.28
C HIS A 21 3.77 -0.15 -27.84
N ASP A 22 2.72 -0.63 -27.15
CA ASP A 22 1.32 -0.49 -27.58
C ASP A 22 0.64 0.80 -27.11
N GLN A 23 1.38 1.67 -26.40
CA GLN A 23 0.86 2.85 -25.73
C GLN A 23 -0.36 2.54 -24.85
N SER A 24 -0.25 1.50 -24.03
CA SER A 24 -1.32 0.94 -23.20
C SER A 24 -0.99 0.92 -21.70
N MET A 25 -0.05 1.76 -21.28
CA MET A 25 0.27 2.04 -19.87
C MET A 25 -0.91 2.70 -19.12
N ASN A 26 -1.77 3.41 -19.84
CA ASN A 26 -3.07 3.89 -19.37
C ASN A 26 -4.18 3.02 -19.99
N PHE A 27 -5.06 2.47 -19.16
CA PHE A 27 -6.10 1.53 -19.59
C PHE A 27 -7.32 1.53 -18.67
N LEU A 28 -8.42 0.96 -19.15
CA LEU A 28 -9.60 0.66 -18.32
C LEU A 28 -9.48 -0.75 -17.78
N TRP A 29 -9.45 -0.90 -16.46
CA TRP A 29 -9.39 -2.22 -15.82
C TRP A 29 -10.80 -2.73 -15.51
N ARG A 30 -11.12 -3.94 -16.00
CA ARG A 30 -12.44 -4.60 -15.89
C ARG A 30 -12.31 -6.07 -15.45
N PRO A 31 -11.81 -6.35 -14.23
CA PRO A 31 -11.55 -7.71 -13.75
C PRO A 31 -12.81 -8.60 -13.69
N PHE A 32 -13.99 -8.00 -13.60
CA PHE A 32 -15.27 -8.71 -13.43
C PHE A 32 -16.24 -8.47 -14.59
N SER A 33 -15.69 -8.28 -15.81
CA SER A 33 -16.48 -7.94 -16.99
C SER A 33 -17.55 -8.98 -17.35
N GLU A 34 -17.32 -10.27 -17.03
CA GLU A 34 -18.30 -11.34 -17.26
C GLU A 34 -19.60 -11.14 -16.48
N HIS A 35 -19.52 -10.53 -15.29
CA HIS A 35 -20.68 -10.33 -14.41
C HIS A 35 -21.27 -8.92 -14.52
N PHE A 36 -20.42 -7.90 -14.70
CA PHE A 36 -20.84 -6.50 -14.64
C PHE A 36 -20.66 -5.73 -15.95
N GLY A 37 -20.19 -6.36 -17.02
CA GLY A 37 -19.93 -5.71 -18.30
C GLY A 37 -19.03 -4.48 -18.14
N LYS A 38 -19.58 -3.30 -18.40
CA LYS A 38 -18.89 -2.00 -18.28
C LYS A 38 -19.23 -1.21 -17.01
N GLU A 39 -20.13 -1.72 -16.17
CA GLU A 39 -20.60 -1.00 -14.97
C GLU A 39 -19.53 -0.89 -13.89
N LYS A 40 -18.60 -1.86 -13.83
CA LYS A 40 -17.49 -1.90 -12.88
C LYS A 40 -16.18 -1.82 -13.65
N GLN A 41 -15.65 -0.61 -13.76
CA GLN A 41 -14.36 -0.32 -14.35
C GLN A 41 -13.68 0.80 -13.59
N ILE A 42 -12.35 0.82 -13.63
CA ILE A 42 -11.54 1.89 -13.05
C ILE A 42 -10.48 2.29 -14.07
N PHE A 43 -10.26 3.59 -14.25
CA PHE A 43 -9.13 4.04 -15.04
C PHE A 43 -7.85 3.65 -14.31
N THR A 44 -6.89 3.08 -15.02
CA THR A 44 -5.68 2.57 -14.41
C THR A 44 -4.47 3.07 -15.17
N SER A 45 -3.51 3.62 -14.44
CA SER A 45 -2.26 4.14 -14.98
C SER A 45 -1.09 3.43 -14.31
N THR A 46 -0.26 2.78 -15.11
CA THR A 46 0.99 2.21 -14.65
C THR A 46 2.14 3.17 -14.90
N MET A 47 3.05 3.32 -13.94
CA MET A 47 4.19 4.22 -14.07
C MET A 47 5.25 3.64 -15.02
N ARG A 48 5.85 4.50 -15.85
CA ARG A 48 6.88 4.13 -16.84
C ARG A 48 8.12 3.58 -16.18
N ASP A 49 8.66 4.30 -15.22
CA ASP A 49 9.87 3.88 -14.54
C ASP A 49 9.47 3.22 -13.22
N HIS A 50 9.58 3.93 -12.11
CA HIS A 50 9.12 3.50 -10.81
C HIS A 50 8.31 4.62 -10.16
N TYR A 51 7.96 4.49 -8.88
CA TYR A 51 7.29 5.55 -8.13
C TYR A 51 8.24 6.64 -7.61
N CYS A 52 9.50 6.62 -8.04
CA CYS A 52 10.53 7.56 -7.60
C CYS A 52 10.81 8.65 -8.65
N TRP A 53 11.59 9.66 -8.26
CA TRP A 53 12.05 10.71 -9.16
C TRP A 53 12.65 10.17 -10.45
N ILE A 54 12.60 11.01 -11.48
CA ILE A 54 13.40 10.82 -12.68
C ILE A 54 14.90 10.85 -12.30
N GLY A 55 15.70 10.02 -12.96
CA GLY A 55 17.14 9.98 -12.72
C GLY A 55 17.79 11.34 -13.01
N GLY A 56 18.71 11.79 -12.15
CA GLY A 56 19.32 13.11 -12.24
C GLY A 56 18.61 14.20 -11.42
N PHE A 57 17.49 13.89 -10.77
CA PHE A 57 16.66 14.86 -10.04
C PHE A 57 16.31 14.39 -8.62
N THR A 58 17.18 13.57 -8.03
CA THR A 58 17.06 13.06 -6.67
C THR A 58 17.40 14.15 -5.66
N TYR A 59 16.42 14.97 -5.27
CA TYR A 59 16.66 16.13 -4.42
C TYR A 59 16.06 15.96 -3.04
N ASP A 60 16.79 15.35 -2.11
CA ASP A 60 16.39 15.20 -0.72
C ASP A 60 17.59 14.92 0.16
N GLU A 61 17.57 15.40 1.40
CA GLU A 61 18.68 15.25 2.36
C GLU A 61 19.05 13.79 2.67
N ARG A 62 18.13 12.84 2.40
CA ARG A 62 18.39 11.40 2.58
C ARG A 62 19.20 10.77 1.46
N PHE A 63 19.28 11.43 0.30
CA PHE A 63 19.88 10.87 -0.90
C PHE A 63 20.89 11.86 -1.48
N ASP A 64 22.17 11.48 -1.49
CA ASP A 64 23.26 12.30 -2.01
C ASP A 64 23.73 11.76 -3.37
N ASN A 65 22.78 11.64 -4.31
CA ASN A 65 23.02 10.96 -5.58
C ASN A 65 23.14 11.94 -6.76
N ASP A 66 22.47 13.09 -6.70
CA ASP A 66 22.34 14.02 -7.81
C ASP A 66 22.63 15.46 -7.38
N ASP A 67 23.44 16.17 -8.17
CA ASP A 67 23.66 17.60 -7.96
C ASP A 67 22.34 18.37 -8.15
N PRO A 68 22.00 19.31 -7.24
CA PRO A 68 20.83 20.18 -7.40
C PRO A 68 20.95 21.03 -8.67
N MET A 69 19.83 21.50 -9.17
CA MET A 69 19.83 22.48 -10.25
C MET A 69 20.34 23.83 -9.70
N VAL A 70 21.27 24.43 -10.44
CA VAL A 70 21.84 25.75 -10.15
C VAL A 70 21.68 26.62 -11.41
N ASP A 71 20.91 27.70 -11.27
CA ASP A 71 20.72 28.76 -12.27
C ASP A 71 21.44 30.03 -11.82
N ASP A 72 22.76 30.03 -11.98
CA ASP A 72 23.63 31.18 -11.73
C ASP A 72 24.75 31.18 -12.75
N LYS A 73 24.53 31.89 -13.87
CA LYS A 73 25.48 31.99 -14.99
C LYS A 73 26.85 32.60 -14.62
N THR A 74 27.03 33.11 -13.40
CA THR A 74 28.33 33.59 -12.90
C THR A 74 29.10 32.55 -12.09
N SER A 75 28.44 31.45 -11.74
CA SER A 75 28.99 30.36 -10.94
C SER A 75 29.58 29.26 -11.84
N ASP A 76 30.73 28.72 -11.44
CA ASP A 76 31.37 27.58 -12.13
C ASP A 76 30.57 26.27 -12.01
N VAL A 77 29.54 26.24 -11.16
CA VAL A 77 28.65 25.09 -10.95
C VAL A 77 27.26 25.29 -11.55
N ASP A 78 27.04 26.30 -12.39
CA ASP A 78 25.80 26.43 -13.19
C ASP A 78 25.58 25.15 -14.01
N ASN A 79 24.40 24.55 -13.87
CA ASN A 79 24.05 23.33 -14.59
C ASN A 79 22.63 23.38 -15.18
N ALA A 80 22.00 24.55 -15.17
CA ALA A 80 20.59 24.68 -15.49
C ALA A 80 20.24 24.22 -16.93
N ASP A 81 21.08 24.57 -17.91
CA ASP A 81 20.89 24.14 -19.31
C ASP A 81 21.08 22.62 -19.48
N GLN A 82 22.04 22.04 -18.75
CA GLN A 82 22.28 20.60 -18.74
C GLN A 82 21.09 19.85 -18.14
N LYS A 83 20.60 20.29 -16.97
CA LYS A 83 19.43 19.69 -16.31
C LYS A 83 18.19 19.80 -17.19
N MET A 84 17.94 20.96 -17.81
CA MET A 84 16.86 21.12 -18.77
C MET A 84 16.96 20.13 -19.94
N GLY A 85 18.15 19.96 -20.53
CA GLY A 85 18.38 18.98 -21.60
C GLY A 85 18.11 17.53 -21.16
N GLN A 86 18.54 17.16 -19.95
CA GLN A 86 18.24 15.84 -19.37
C GLN A 86 16.72 15.63 -19.18
N PHE A 87 16.02 16.66 -18.70
CA PHE A 87 14.57 16.60 -18.53
C PHE A 87 13.84 16.43 -19.87
N PHE A 88 14.23 17.16 -20.91
CA PHE A 88 13.60 17.01 -22.23
C PHE A 88 13.89 15.66 -22.88
N GLN A 89 15.09 15.11 -22.70
CA GLN A 89 15.37 13.76 -23.17
C GLN A 89 14.40 12.77 -22.52
N TYR A 90 14.20 12.87 -21.20
CA TYR A 90 13.24 12.03 -20.48
C TYR A 90 11.80 12.18 -21.00
N VAL A 91 11.33 13.42 -21.19
CA VAL A 91 9.97 13.70 -21.71
C VAL A 91 9.80 13.15 -23.13
N SER A 92 10.79 13.33 -24.00
CA SER A 92 10.80 12.84 -25.38
C SER A 92 10.77 11.30 -25.44
N ASP A 93 11.45 10.64 -24.51
CA ASP A 93 11.38 9.18 -24.41
C ASP A 93 10.02 8.72 -23.86
N MET A 94 9.47 9.42 -22.86
CA MET A 94 8.20 9.06 -22.22
C MET A 94 6.97 9.36 -23.10
N GLU A 95 7.01 10.37 -23.97
CA GLU A 95 5.87 10.72 -24.83
C GLU A 95 5.47 9.59 -25.79
N GLN A 96 6.43 8.72 -26.11
CA GLN A 96 6.22 7.58 -27.00
C GLN A 96 5.45 6.46 -26.31
N ASP A 97 5.44 6.41 -24.97
CA ASP A 97 4.90 5.30 -24.18
C ASP A 97 3.42 5.47 -23.79
N TYR A 98 2.89 6.70 -23.88
CA TYR A 98 1.54 7.05 -23.45
C TYR A 98 0.71 7.70 -24.56
N ARG A 99 -0.61 7.56 -24.47
CA ARG A 99 -1.54 8.32 -25.31
C ARG A 99 -1.85 9.66 -24.66
N GLY A 100 -1.87 10.70 -25.47
CA GLY A 100 -2.20 12.07 -25.06
C GLY A 100 -0.96 12.93 -24.85
N ASN A 101 -1.19 14.18 -24.46
CA ASN A 101 -0.15 15.19 -24.28
C ASN A 101 0.04 15.63 -22.82
N HIS A 102 -0.40 14.80 -21.87
CA HIS A 102 -0.17 15.01 -20.44
C HIS A 102 0.55 13.81 -19.85
N MET A 103 1.61 14.08 -19.08
CA MET A 103 2.43 13.08 -18.40
C MET A 103 2.40 13.31 -16.90
N LEU A 104 2.30 12.23 -16.13
CA LEU A 104 2.46 12.27 -14.68
C LEU A 104 3.86 11.80 -14.34
N ILE A 105 4.65 12.69 -13.73
CA ILE A 105 6.02 12.40 -13.30
C ILE A 105 6.03 12.44 -11.77
N PRO A 106 6.23 11.30 -11.08
CA PRO A 106 6.39 11.30 -9.63
C PRO A 106 7.60 12.14 -9.22
N PHE A 107 7.40 13.00 -8.23
CA PHE A 107 8.49 13.74 -7.60
C PHE A 107 8.56 13.35 -6.13
N GLY A 108 9.22 12.23 -5.84
CA GLY A 108 9.44 11.70 -4.50
C GLY A 108 10.11 10.33 -4.57
N CYS A 109 10.23 9.66 -3.44
CA CYS A 109 10.61 8.25 -3.28
C CYS A 109 10.34 7.83 -1.83
N ASP A 110 10.78 6.63 -1.43
CA ASP A 110 10.62 6.11 -0.06
C ASP A 110 11.13 7.13 0.99
N PHE A 111 10.24 7.55 1.89
CA PHE A 111 10.53 8.46 3.01
C PHE A 111 11.14 9.82 2.62
N THR A 112 10.93 10.30 1.40
CA THR A 112 11.34 11.65 0.97
C THR A 112 10.48 12.75 1.59
N PHE A 113 10.83 14.03 1.36
CA PHE A 113 10.18 15.22 1.90
C PHE A 113 10.31 15.42 3.42
N ALA A 114 11.32 14.81 4.06
CA ALA A 114 11.63 15.10 5.46
C ALA A 114 11.99 16.59 5.65
N ASN A 115 12.73 17.15 4.68
CA ASN A 115 12.96 18.58 4.53
C ASN A 115 12.32 19.10 3.25
N ALA A 116 10.98 19.15 3.26
CA ALA A 116 10.16 19.53 2.11
C ALA A 116 10.57 20.85 1.45
N ARG A 117 11.13 21.80 2.21
CA ARG A 117 11.60 23.08 1.68
C ARG A 117 12.63 22.89 0.57
N LEU A 118 13.61 22.00 0.76
CA LEU A 118 14.63 21.72 -0.24
C LEU A 118 14.00 21.16 -1.51
N ASN A 119 13.09 20.18 -1.38
CA ASN A 119 12.41 19.58 -2.51
C ASN A 119 11.60 20.63 -3.30
N PHE A 120 10.81 21.45 -2.60
CA PHE A 120 9.97 22.48 -3.23
C PHE A 120 10.80 23.61 -3.87
N GLU A 121 11.88 24.07 -3.23
CA GLU A 121 12.76 25.08 -3.83
C GLU A 121 13.39 24.58 -5.15
N GLN A 122 13.78 23.30 -5.22
CA GLN A 122 14.28 22.70 -6.45
C GLN A 122 13.17 22.53 -7.51
N MET A 123 11.99 22.04 -7.14
CA MET A 123 10.86 21.93 -8.05
C MET A 123 10.47 23.30 -8.65
N ASP A 124 10.38 24.34 -7.82
CA ASP A 124 10.10 25.72 -8.24
C ASP A 124 11.13 26.20 -9.26
N LEU A 125 12.42 25.97 -8.98
CA LEU A 125 13.52 26.35 -9.87
C LEU A 125 13.41 25.63 -11.23
N ILE A 126 13.23 24.31 -11.22
CA ILE A 126 13.09 23.49 -12.44
C ILE A 126 11.90 23.98 -13.26
N ILE A 127 10.71 24.09 -12.65
CA ILE A 127 9.49 24.52 -13.32
C ILE A 127 9.68 25.90 -13.93
N LYS A 128 10.19 26.85 -13.15
CA LYS A 128 10.40 28.24 -13.60
C LYS A 128 11.41 28.32 -14.73
N TYR A 129 12.55 27.64 -14.61
CA TYR A 129 13.61 27.67 -15.61
C TYR A 129 13.15 27.02 -16.91
N ILE A 130 12.65 25.78 -16.84
CA ILE A 130 12.20 25.04 -18.02
C ILE A 130 11.05 25.77 -18.71
N ASN A 131 10.01 26.22 -18.00
CA ASN A 131 8.89 26.93 -18.63
C ASN A 131 9.31 28.24 -19.31
N LYS A 132 10.37 28.89 -18.82
CA LYS A 132 10.89 30.13 -19.41
C LYS A 132 11.83 29.88 -20.60
N HIS A 133 12.59 28.79 -20.57
CA HIS A 133 13.70 28.54 -21.51
C HIS A 133 13.45 27.39 -22.49
N ASN A 134 12.33 26.65 -22.38
CA ASN A 134 11.99 25.58 -23.31
C ASN A 134 11.59 26.11 -24.70
N ASP A 135 12.07 25.44 -25.74
CA ASP A 135 11.65 25.58 -27.14
C ASP A 135 10.84 24.36 -27.64
N GLN A 136 10.65 23.35 -26.77
CA GLN A 136 10.00 22.07 -27.08
C GLN A 136 8.48 22.06 -26.83
N ASN A 137 7.86 23.22 -26.57
CA ASN A 137 6.42 23.34 -26.26
C ASN A 137 5.99 22.46 -25.06
N VAL A 138 6.85 22.39 -24.05
CA VAL A 138 6.60 21.64 -22.80
C VAL A 138 6.20 22.64 -21.71
N THR A 139 5.16 22.30 -20.94
CA THR A 139 4.78 23.06 -19.75
C THR A 139 4.84 22.16 -18.54
N LEU A 140 5.67 22.55 -17.57
CA LEU A 140 5.74 21.92 -16.26
C LEU A 140 4.85 22.66 -15.27
N LEU A 141 4.17 21.91 -14.41
CA LEU A 141 3.39 22.43 -13.31
C LEU A 141 3.41 21.45 -12.15
N TYR A 142 3.18 21.96 -10.94
CA TYR A 142 2.71 21.11 -9.85
C TYR A 142 1.37 20.49 -10.23
N SER A 143 1.18 19.23 -9.89
CA SER A 143 -0.05 18.52 -10.19
C SER A 143 -0.34 17.47 -9.12
N THR A 144 -1.56 16.99 -9.12
CA THR A 144 -2.07 15.90 -8.31
C THR A 144 -2.61 14.79 -9.20
N PRO A 145 -2.78 13.55 -8.70
CA PRO A 145 -3.41 12.49 -9.47
C PRO A 145 -4.78 12.89 -10.05
N GLN A 146 -5.59 13.66 -9.30
CA GLN A 146 -6.88 14.14 -9.80
C GLN A 146 -6.73 15.10 -10.98
N GLU A 147 -5.87 16.11 -10.87
CA GLU A 147 -5.64 17.08 -11.96
C GLU A 147 -5.12 16.40 -13.23
N TYR A 148 -4.28 15.36 -13.08
CA TYR A 148 -3.84 14.53 -14.20
C TYR A 148 -5.01 13.80 -14.87
N ILE A 149 -5.91 13.18 -14.10
CA ILE A 149 -7.10 12.51 -14.65
C ILE A 149 -8.04 13.49 -15.34
N ASP A 150 -8.28 14.66 -14.75
CA ASP A 150 -9.13 15.70 -15.35
C ASP A 150 -8.55 16.17 -16.70
N ALA A 151 -7.23 16.35 -16.76
CA ALA A 151 -6.53 16.70 -18.00
C ALA A 151 -6.61 15.58 -19.06
N LEU A 152 -6.45 14.31 -18.68
CA LEU A 152 -6.65 13.18 -19.60
C LEU A 152 -8.09 13.09 -20.11
N HIS A 153 -9.06 13.29 -19.22
CA HIS A 153 -10.48 13.21 -19.58
C HIS A 153 -10.87 14.29 -20.61
N SER A 154 -10.25 15.47 -20.53
CA SER A 154 -10.49 16.57 -21.49
C SER A 154 -10.06 16.26 -22.94
N GLN A 155 -9.20 15.25 -23.14
CA GLN A 155 -8.64 14.91 -24.46
C GLN A 155 -9.48 13.91 -25.27
N ASN A 156 -10.59 13.38 -24.71
CA ASN A 156 -11.46 12.39 -25.39
C ASN A 156 -10.70 11.17 -25.97
N ILE A 157 -9.67 10.70 -25.26
CA ILE A 157 -8.87 9.55 -25.67
C ILE A 157 -9.63 8.24 -25.41
N THR A 158 -9.58 7.33 -26.37
CA THR A 158 -10.04 5.95 -26.17
C THR A 158 -8.92 5.09 -25.60
N TRP A 159 -9.19 4.46 -24.47
CA TRP A 159 -8.23 3.63 -23.75
C TRP A 159 -8.41 2.13 -24.03
N PRO A 160 -7.31 1.35 -24.10
CA PRO A 160 -7.39 -0.11 -24.13
C PRO A 160 -8.01 -0.65 -22.84
N THR A 161 -8.45 -1.91 -22.86
CA THR A 161 -9.09 -2.56 -21.71
C THR A 161 -8.28 -3.77 -21.25
N LYS A 162 -8.09 -3.92 -19.94
CA LYS A 162 -7.53 -5.12 -19.30
C LYS A 162 -8.63 -5.86 -18.52
N TYR A 163 -8.70 -7.18 -18.65
CA TYR A 163 -9.78 -7.99 -18.09
C TYR A 163 -9.41 -8.90 -16.92
N ASP A 164 -8.13 -9.22 -16.73
CA ASP A 164 -7.71 -10.07 -15.60
C ASP A 164 -6.87 -9.29 -14.58
N ASP A 165 -6.24 -9.97 -13.64
CA ASP A 165 -5.29 -9.38 -12.68
C ASP A 165 -3.90 -9.07 -13.30
N MET A 166 -2.95 -8.70 -12.44
CA MET A 166 -1.56 -8.40 -12.80
C MET A 166 -0.58 -9.31 -12.04
N PHE A 167 -0.97 -10.55 -11.77
CA PHE A 167 -0.11 -11.53 -11.10
C PHE A 167 0.33 -12.67 -12.04
N PRO A 168 1.51 -13.28 -11.77
CA PRO A 168 2.52 -12.87 -10.80
C PRO A 168 3.33 -11.65 -11.27
N TYR A 169 3.88 -10.89 -10.32
CA TYR A 169 4.85 -9.84 -10.63
C TYR A 169 6.25 -10.44 -10.76
N GLY A 170 6.96 -10.11 -11.84
CA GLY A 170 8.39 -10.33 -12.01
C GLY A 170 9.06 -9.04 -12.49
N ASP A 171 10.12 -8.61 -11.83
CA ASP A 171 10.85 -7.40 -12.24
C ASP A 171 11.85 -7.65 -13.38
N ASN A 172 12.25 -8.91 -13.57
CA ASN A 172 13.10 -9.39 -14.64
C ASN A 172 12.87 -10.90 -14.89
N PRO A 173 13.50 -11.51 -15.92
CA PRO A 173 13.26 -12.91 -16.31
C PRO A 173 13.50 -13.97 -15.23
N TYR A 174 14.21 -13.66 -14.15
CA TYR A 174 14.63 -14.62 -13.13
C TYR A 174 14.05 -14.34 -11.73
N ASP A 175 13.43 -13.18 -11.51
CA ASP A 175 13.01 -12.71 -10.19
C ASP A 175 11.49 -12.52 -10.13
N TYR A 176 10.79 -13.64 -9.99
CA TYR A 176 9.35 -13.65 -9.76
C TYR A 176 9.04 -13.54 -8.27
N TRP A 177 8.24 -12.55 -7.90
CA TRP A 177 7.90 -12.24 -6.53
C TRP A 177 6.72 -13.10 -6.04
N SER A 178 6.80 -14.41 -6.19
CA SER A 178 5.79 -15.35 -5.71
C SER A 178 6.10 -15.90 -4.31
N GLY A 179 7.33 -15.72 -3.81
CA GLY A 179 7.74 -16.20 -2.49
C GLY A 179 6.94 -15.58 -1.34
N TYR A 180 6.59 -14.29 -1.43
CA TYR A 180 5.85 -13.59 -0.37
C TYR A 180 4.42 -14.12 -0.18
N TYR A 181 3.90 -14.91 -1.13
CA TYR A 181 2.63 -15.61 -0.97
C TYR A 181 2.67 -16.58 0.23
N SER A 182 3.85 -17.12 0.58
CA SER A 182 4.02 -18.11 1.65
C SER A 182 4.91 -17.63 2.81
N SER A 183 5.74 -16.59 2.62
CA SER A 183 6.62 -16.05 3.67
C SER A 183 5.87 -15.77 4.98
N ARG A 184 6.42 -16.24 6.11
CA ARG A 184 5.83 -16.05 7.46
C ARG A 184 4.39 -16.58 7.58
N MET A 185 4.14 -17.81 7.12
CA MET A 185 2.82 -18.47 7.13
C MET A 185 2.02 -18.37 8.44
N LEU A 186 2.68 -18.50 9.61
CA LEU A 186 1.99 -18.39 10.91
C LEU A 186 1.47 -16.97 11.18
N ALA A 187 2.20 -15.94 10.75
CA ALA A 187 1.72 -14.56 10.84
C ALA A 187 0.53 -14.32 9.90
N LYS A 188 0.57 -14.89 8.69
CA LYS A 188 -0.59 -14.85 7.76
C LYS A 188 -1.83 -15.54 8.33
N GLN A 189 -1.65 -16.66 9.05
CA GLN A 189 -2.74 -17.31 9.77
C GLN A 189 -3.30 -16.40 10.88
N GLN A 190 -2.43 -15.80 11.70
CA GLN A 190 -2.85 -14.88 12.77
C GLN A 190 -3.69 -13.71 12.25
N VAL A 191 -3.35 -13.16 11.08
CA VAL A 191 -4.16 -12.12 10.40
C VAL A 191 -5.57 -12.63 10.06
N ARG A 192 -5.72 -13.90 9.66
CA ARG A 192 -7.04 -14.51 9.41
C ARG A 192 -7.83 -14.71 10.70
N ASP A 193 -7.17 -15.11 11.78
CA ASP A 193 -7.80 -15.24 13.10
C ASP A 193 -8.30 -13.86 13.59
N GLY A 194 -7.45 -12.82 13.49
CA GLY A 194 -7.82 -11.45 13.81
C GLY A 194 -8.96 -10.90 12.95
N GLN A 195 -8.98 -11.24 11.65
CA GLN A 195 -10.10 -10.87 10.75
C GLN A 195 -11.41 -11.51 11.19
N ALA A 196 -11.41 -12.80 11.55
CA ALA A 196 -12.60 -13.49 12.03
C ALA A 196 -13.13 -12.86 13.33
N GLN A 197 -12.22 -12.54 14.26
CA GLN A 197 -12.59 -11.90 15.53
C GLN A 197 -13.09 -10.47 15.34
N LEU A 198 -12.48 -9.69 14.45
CA LEU A 198 -12.96 -8.34 14.11
C LEU A 198 -14.37 -8.40 13.51
N HIS A 199 -14.63 -9.36 12.62
CA HIS A 199 -15.97 -9.56 12.06
C HIS A 199 -17.01 -9.83 13.15
N THR A 200 -16.71 -10.72 14.09
CA THR A 200 -17.58 -11.02 15.23
C THR A 200 -17.78 -9.80 16.13
N THR A 201 -16.72 -9.03 16.40
CA THR A 201 -16.82 -7.81 17.21
C THR A 201 -17.72 -6.76 16.55
N ASN A 202 -17.66 -6.62 15.22
CA ASN A 202 -18.56 -5.73 14.49
C ASN A 202 -20.04 -6.12 14.68
N GLN A 203 -20.33 -7.42 14.75
CA GLN A 203 -21.68 -7.93 15.04
C GLN A 203 -22.09 -7.62 16.48
N ILE A 204 -21.22 -7.90 17.46
CA ILE A 204 -21.48 -7.60 18.88
C ILE A 204 -21.73 -6.10 19.07
N TYR A 205 -20.89 -5.25 18.48
CA TYR A 205 -21.08 -3.80 18.50
C TYR A 205 -22.48 -3.42 17.98
N SER A 206 -22.89 -3.97 16.83
CA SER A 206 -24.21 -3.70 16.26
C SER A 206 -25.34 -4.16 17.21
N MET A 207 -25.21 -5.32 17.84
CA MET A 207 -26.20 -5.84 18.78
C MET A 207 -26.30 -4.98 20.05
N VAL A 208 -25.16 -4.58 20.62
CA VAL A 208 -25.09 -3.72 21.81
C VAL A 208 -25.64 -2.33 21.49
N ALA A 209 -25.27 -1.73 20.36
CA ALA A 209 -25.76 -0.42 19.95
C ALA A 209 -27.27 -0.38 19.66
N LEU A 210 -27.86 -1.50 19.21
CA LEU A 210 -29.30 -1.60 18.95
C LEU A 210 -30.12 -1.99 20.20
N ASN A 211 -29.48 -2.46 21.25
CA ASN A 211 -30.15 -2.84 22.49
C ASN A 211 -30.46 -1.60 23.32
N GLN A 212 -31.75 -1.28 23.49
CA GLN A 212 -32.21 -0.13 24.28
C GLN A 212 -31.85 -0.21 25.78
N SER A 213 -31.45 -1.39 26.27
CA SER A 213 -30.99 -1.58 27.65
C SER A 213 -29.49 -1.35 27.82
N SER A 214 -28.73 -1.26 26.73
CA SER A 214 -27.28 -1.01 26.79
C SER A 214 -27.02 0.44 27.17
N SER A 215 -26.10 0.64 28.10
CA SER A 215 -25.64 1.98 28.46
C SER A 215 -24.72 2.54 27.38
N ASP A 216 -24.55 3.86 27.37
CA ASP A 216 -23.56 4.50 26.49
C ASP A 216 -22.16 3.98 26.82
N GLU A 217 -21.86 3.72 28.10
CA GLU A 217 -20.61 3.12 28.54
C GLU A 217 -20.37 1.73 27.91
N ASP A 218 -21.39 0.86 27.85
CA ASP A 218 -21.28 -0.46 27.23
C ASP A 218 -20.98 -0.34 25.72
N ILE A 219 -21.69 0.56 25.03
CA ILE A 219 -21.51 0.79 23.60
C ILE A 219 -20.08 1.28 23.33
N GLN A 220 -19.61 2.25 24.12
CA GLN A 220 -18.26 2.80 23.98
C GLN A 220 -17.17 1.78 24.31
N ALA A 221 -17.38 0.90 25.29
CA ALA A 221 -16.41 -0.14 25.63
C ALA A 221 -16.19 -1.12 24.46
N VAL A 222 -17.27 -1.56 23.81
CA VAL A 222 -17.19 -2.44 22.64
C VAL A 222 -16.61 -1.70 21.44
N LEU A 223 -17.04 -0.46 21.20
CA LEU A 223 -16.55 0.37 20.10
C LEU A 223 -15.04 0.59 20.19
N ALA A 224 -14.52 0.95 21.37
CA ALA A 224 -13.09 1.17 21.58
C ALA A 224 -12.26 -0.09 21.26
N LYS A 225 -12.70 -1.27 21.71
CA LYS A 225 -12.00 -2.53 21.43
C LYS A 225 -12.16 -3.03 20.00
N LYS A 226 -13.27 -2.70 19.34
CA LYS A 226 -13.46 -2.91 17.90
C LYS A 226 -12.50 -2.03 17.09
N ASP A 227 -12.39 -0.75 17.44
CA ASP A 227 -11.53 0.22 16.73
C ASP A 227 -10.05 -0.08 16.94
N GLU A 228 -9.63 -0.46 18.15
CA GLU A 228 -8.26 -0.90 18.43
C GLU A 228 -7.86 -2.10 17.56
N LEU A 229 -8.69 -3.15 17.51
CA LEU A 229 -8.42 -4.31 16.65
C LEU A 229 -8.46 -3.93 15.16
N MET A 230 -9.36 -3.04 14.75
CA MET A 230 -9.46 -2.57 13.37
C MET A 230 -8.21 -1.80 12.93
N ASP A 231 -7.67 -0.94 13.79
CA ASP A 231 -6.45 -0.15 13.52
C ASP A 231 -5.23 -1.07 13.35
N ILE A 232 -5.01 -1.99 14.29
CA ILE A 232 -3.90 -2.95 14.22
C ILE A 232 -4.02 -3.87 13.00
N MET A 233 -5.22 -4.36 12.71
CA MET A 233 -5.49 -5.16 11.50
C MET A 233 -5.21 -4.36 10.23
N GLY A 234 -5.57 -3.06 10.22
CA GLY A 234 -5.32 -2.13 9.13
C GLY A 234 -3.83 -1.94 8.86
N VAL A 235 -3.04 -1.67 9.91
CA VAL A 235 -1.57 -1.60 9.82
C VAL A 235 -0.99 -2.92 9.30
N TYR A 236 -1.51 -4.06 9.73
CA TYR A 236 -1.05 -5.37 9.25
C TYR A 236 -1.34 -5.60 7.76
N GLN A 237 -2.29 -4.89 7.14
CA GLN A 237 -2.51 -4.98 5.69
C GLN A 237 -1.43 -4.23 4.89
N HIS A 238 -0.50 -3.52 5.54
CA HIS A 238 0.68 -2.94 4.88
C HIS A 238 1.40 -3.99 4.02
N HIS A 239 1.89 -3.57 2.86
CA HIS A 239 2.47 -4.47 1.85
C HIS A 239 3.81 -5.10 2.25
N ASP A 240 4.41 -4.71 3.40
CA ASP A 240 5.52 -5.43 4.05
C ASP A 240 5.14 -6.21 5.31
N ALA A 241 3.92 -6.04 5.80
CA ALA A 241 3.42 -6.72 6.98
C ALA A 241 2.84 -8.09 6.61
N ILE A 242 1.63 -8.13 6.03
CA ILE A 242 0.97 -9.40 5.66
C ILE A 242 1.75 -10.19 4.60
N SER A 243 2.49 -9.53 3.72
CA SER A 243 3.37 -10.17 2.73
C SER A 243 4.54 -10.92 3.38
N GLY A 244 4.94 -10.51 4.59
CA GLY A 244 6.04 -11.08 5.34
C GLY A 244 7.43 -10.65 4.87
N THR A 245 7.55 -9.54 4.14
CA THR A 245 8.81 -9.00 3.60
C THR A 245 9.54 -8.04 4.55
N ALA A 246 8.95 -7.68 5.70
CA ALA A 246 9.63 -6.88 6.70
C ALA A 246 10.83 -7.59 7.37
N LYS A 247 11.78 -6.78 7.87
CA LYS A 247 12.87 -7.25 8.75
C LYS A 247 12.31 -7.92 10.01
N GLN A 248 13.07 -8.85 10.58
CA GLN A 248 12.59 -9.69 11.69
C GLN A 248 12.00 -8.89 12.86
N GLN A 249 12.70 -7.86 13.36
CA GLN A 249 12.22 -7.04 14.48
C GLN A 249 10.90 -6.32 14.18
N VAL A 250 10.69 -5.89 12.93
CA VAL A 250 9.45 -5.24 12.49
C VAL A 250 8.33 -6.29 12.37
N ALA A 251 8.63 -7.47 11.84
CA ALA A 251 7.68 -8.58 11.79
C ALA A 251 7.25 -9.05 13.18
N ASP A 252 8.17 -9.14 14.14
CA ASP A 252 7.88 -9.47 15.54
C ASP A 252 6.99 -8.40 16.18
N ASN A 253 7.22 -7.12 15.86
CA ASN A 253 6.37 -6.03 16.31
C ASN A 253 4.94 -6.17 15.80
N TYR A 254 4.74 -6.45 14.51
CA TYR A 254 3.40 -6.71 13.96
C TYR A 254 2.70 -7.87 14.69
N VAL A 255 3.38 -9.02 14.82
CA VAL A 255 2.82 -10.22 15.49
C VAL A 255 2.42 -9.91 16.94
N TYR A 256 3.28 -9.19 17.67
CA TYR A 256 3.00 -8.80 19.05
C TYR A 256 1.76 -7.91 19.17
N HIS A 257 1.67 -6.85 18.37
CA HIS A 257 0.54 -5.92 18.43
C HIS A 257 -0.77 -6.59 18.03
N LEU A 258 -0.76 -7.46 17.00
CA LEU A 258 -1.95 -8.21 16.62
C LEU A 258 -2.36 -9.22 17.69
N ALA A 259 -1.42 -9.95 18.29
CA ALA A 259 -1.71 -10.88 19.38
C ALA A 259 -2.39 -10.15 20.55
N LYS A 260 -1.83 -9.01 20.94
CA LYS A 260 -2.37 -8.18 22.02
C LYS A 260 -3.77 -7.67 21.69
N ALA A 261 -4.00 -7.15 20.49
CA ALA A 261 -5.30 -6.64 20.09
C ALA A 261 -6.38 -7.75 20.05
N ILE A 262 -6.01 -8.96 19.60
CA ILE A 262 -6.85 -10.16 19.63
C ILE A 262 -7.20 -10.53 21.08
N GLU A 263 -6.21 -10.58 21.97
CA GLU A 263 -6.40 -10.90 23.39
C GLU A 263 -7.30 -9.88 24.09
N ASP A 264 -7.02 -8.59 23.93
CA ASP A 264 -7.79 -7.51 24.54
C ASP A 264 -9.25 -7.49 24.03
N ASN A 265 -9.45 -7.78 22.75
CA ASN A 265 -10.77 -7.89 22.16
C ASN A 265 -11.52 -9.16 22.62
N PHE A 266 -10.81 -10.25 22.91
CA PHE A 266 -11.40 -11.52 23.31
C PHE A 266 -12.19 -11.41 24.62
N HIS A 267 -11.76 -10.53 25.53
CA HIS A 267 -12.50 -10.28 26.77
C HIS A 267 -13.92 -9.74 26.52
N ILE A 268 -14.06 -8.76 25.62
CA ILE A 268 -15.37 -8.22 25.24
C ILE A 268 -16.25 -9.31 24.63
N TYR A 269 -15.67 -10.12 23.74
CA TYR A 269 -16.35 -11.24 23.12
C TYR A 269 -16.83 -12.26 24.15
N ALA A 270 -15.96 -12.67 25.08
CA ALA A 270 -16.27 -13.65 26.11
C ALA A 270 -17.35 -13.15 27.07
N ASP A 271 -17.23 -11.91 27.57
CA ASP A 271 -18.19 -11.31 28.49
C ASP A 271 -19.57 -11.18 27.84
N TYR A 272 -19.62 -10.74 26.58
CA TYR A 272 -20.86 -10.66 25.83
C TYR A 272 -21.52 -12.04 25.69
N LEU A 273 -20.78 -13.06 25.25
CA LEU A 273 -21.34 -14.41 25.10
C LEU A 273 -21.81 -15.02 26.40
N LEU A 274 -21.08 -14.81 27.50
CA LEU A 274 -21.48 -15.30 28.82
C LEU A 274 -22.75 -14.62 29.30
N SER A 275 -22.87 -13.30 29.10
CA SER A 275 -24.10 -12.56 29.45
C SER A 275 -25.30 -13.02 28.62
N GLU A 276 -25.13 -13.20 27.30
CA GLU A 276 -26.20 -13.67 26.42
C GLU A 276 -26.58 -15.12 26.69
N MET A 277 -25.62 -16.01 26.97
CA MET A 277 -25.90 -17.38 27.38
C MET A 277 -26.74 -17.41 28.66
N GLN A 278 -26.37 -16.63 29.69
CA GLN A 278 -27.12 -16.51 30.92
C GLN A 278 -28.54 -15.96 30.67
N ARG A 279 -28.66 -14.95 29.80
CA ARG A 279 -29.95 -14.34 29.46
C ARG A 279 -30.89 -15.30 28.72
N VAL A 280 -30.36 -16.08 27.78
CA VAL A 280 -31.15 -16.98 26.93
C VAL A 280 -31.46 -18.32 27.62
N THR A 281 -30.51 -18.85 28.39
CA THR A 281 -30.60 -20.22 28.94
C THR A 281 -30.81 -20.26 30.45
N GLY A 282 -30.52 -19.18 31.16
CA GLY A 282 -30.47 -19.16 32.63
C GLY A 282 -29.21 -19.81 33.23
N LEU A 283 -28.29 -20.33 32.41
CA LEU A 283 -27.05 -20.98 32.86
C LEU A 283 -25.92 -19.97 33.07
N SER A 284 -25.22 -20.07 34.20
CA SER A 284 -24.03 -19.27 34.50
C SER A 284 -22.75 -20.03 34.14
N SER A 285 -21.68 -19.28 33.84
CA SER A 285 -20.33 -19.85 33.64
C SER A 285 -19.82 -20.60 34.86
N SER A 286 -20.28 -20.24 36.07
CA SER A 286 -19.96 -20.96 37.31
C SER A 286 -20.56 -22.37 37.39
N GLY A 287 -21.56 -22.69 36.55
CA GLY A 287 -22.12 -24.04 36.39
C GLY A 287 -21.47 -24.86 35.27
N LEU A 288 -20.61 -24.24 34.44
CA LEU A 288 -19.90 -24.90 33.36
C LEU A 288 -18.51 -25.33 33.86
N GLN A 289 -18.32 -26.61 34.14
CA GLN A 289 -16.97 -27.17 34.25
C GLN A 289 -16.29 -27.04 32.89
N THR A 290 -15.31 -26.14 32.80
CA THR A 290 -14.52 -25.86 31.59
C THR A 290 -13.83 -27.13 31.09
N ALA A 291 -14.28 -27.65 29.95
CA ALA A 291 -13.59 -28.65 29.14
C ALA A 291 -12.87 -28.05 27.92
N ILE A 292 -12.75 -26.72 27.85
CA ILE A 292 -12.11 -26.03 26.73
C ILE A 292 -11.15 -24.99 27.30
N MET A 293 -9.96 -25.44 27.67
CA MET A 293 -8.77 -24.59 27.56
C MET A 293 -7.97 -25.13 26.37
N PRO A 294 -7.53 -24.29 25.42
CA PRO A 294 -6.43 -24.69 24.57
C PRO A 294 -5.23 -25.01 25.48
N PRO A 295 -4.44 -26.05 25.19
CA PRO A 295 -3.28 -26.37 26.01
C PRO A 295 -2.38 -25.13 26.08
N SER A 296 -1.99 -24.72 27.28
CA SER A 296 -0.94 -23.72 27.47
C SER A 296 0.25 -24.06 26.59
N PRO A 297 0.96 -23.07 26.02
CA PRO A 297 2.21 -23.34 25.33
C PRO A 297 3.09 -24.13 26.28
N LYS A 298 3.39 -25.39 25.93
CA LYS A 298 4.40 -26.14 26.68
C LYS A 298 5.66 -25.28 26.65
N GLN A 299 6.24 -25.02 27.83
CA GLN A 299 7.60 -24.49 27.89
C GLN A 299 8.46 -25.30 26.92
N PRO A 300 9.34 -24.66 26.14
CA PRO A 300 10.16 -25.36 25.18
C PRO A 300 10.91 -26.49 25.90
N ASP A 301 10.59 -27.72 25.49
CA ASP A 301 11.23 -28.90 26.02
C ASP A 301 12.73 -28.79 25.71
N SER A 302 13.56 -29.08 26.72
CA SER A 302 15.02 -29.01 26.67
C SER A 302 15.65 -29.91 25.59
N THR A 303 14.84 -30.69 24.88
CA THR A 303 15.16 -31.53 23.73
C THR A 303 15.36 -30.75 22.42
N ALA A 304 14.94 -29.49 22.31
CA ALA A 304 15.21 -28.65 21.13
C ALA A 304 16.70 -28.31 20.93
N ARG A 305 17.56 -28.49 21.95
CA ARG A 305 19.02 -28.31 21.81
C ARG A 305 19.76 -29.49 21.17
N ALA A 306 19.08 -30.60 20.87
CA ALA A 306 19.73 -31.78 20.29
C ALA A 306 19.73 -31.79 18.75
N VAL A 307 18.98 -30.90 18.09
CA VAL A 307 18.89 -30.85 16.62
C VAL A 307 19.90 -29.85 16.02
N ASP A 308 20.33 -28.83 16.79
CA ASP A 308 21.36 -27.88 16.36
C ASP A 308 22.78 -28.48 16.33
N SER A 309 23.01 -29.66 16.90
CA SER A 309 24.32 -30.35 16.85
C SER A 309 24.48 -31.32 15.68
N LEU A 310 23.52 -31.40 14.75
CA LEU A 310 23.55 -32.32 13.60
C LEU A 310 23.65 -31.64 12.23
N ILE A 311 23.83 -30.32 12.17
CA ILE A 311 24.02 -29.54 10.91
C ILE A 311 25.40 -28.86 10.84
N GLN A 312 26.38 -29.31 11.65
CA GLN A 312 27.79 -28.92 11.51
C GLN A 312 28.75 -30.12 11.43
N GLN A 313 28.53 -30.99 10.44
CA GLN A 313 29.59 -31.80 9.83
C GLN A 313 29.53 -31.66 8.32
#